data_AF-A0A256B8E4-F1
#
_entry.id   AF-A0A256B8E4-F1
#
_cell.length_a   1.000
_cell.length_b   1.000
_cell.length_c   1.000
_cell.angle_alpha   90.00
_cell.angle_beta   90.00
_cell.angle_gamma   90.00
#
_symmetry.space_group_name_H-M   'P 1'
#
loop_
_entity.id
_entity.type
_entity.pdbx_description
1 polymer ?
#
loop_
_entity_poly.entity_id
_entity_poly.type
_entity_poly.pdbx_seq_one_letter_code
_entity_poly.pdbx_strand_id
1 'polypeptide(L)'
;MLTINPMQDALNPDGYPLIEADAKLLFLKGGHYCFQYRDAGKETYKFLSPETVRAAFQHEQIDSGWIPSGVQRLGICKQGQWFVQFIPPARRTFTFTNLTEDGEPLTLTIPMMGLVFMLCGDSCYVWATNFKIFNAEAPIYHVPLPNIYGDGRICMGNENSFSSQLEGIEKLAEAWQMFMNAPFSNHLVNGKSTSHPEDIRLKLWQLQKSKRYPIADLVQCGSSVKVAINMIINR
;
A
#
# COMPACT_ATOMS: atom_id res chain seq x y z
N MET A 1 -49.93 17.23 0.55
CA MET A 1 -48.56 17.65 0.91
C MET A 1 -48.36 17.39 2.38
N LEU A 2 -47.66 16.33 2.74
CA LEU A 2 -47.24 16.08 4.13
C LEU A 2 -45.81 16.60 4.24
N THR A 3 -45.64 17.68 5.00
CA THR A 3 -44.35 18.20 5.43
C THR A 3 -43.74 17.21 6.40
N ILE A 4 -42.83 16.37 5.89
CA ILE A 4 -42.10 15.39 6.69
C ILE A 4 -41.10 16.16 7.56
N ASN A 5 -41.27 16.08 8.89
CA ASN A 5 -40.34 16.64 9.86
C ASN A 5 -39.10 15.74 9.95
N PRO A 6 -37.90 16.18 9.51
CA PRO A 6 -36.70 15.35 9.50
C PRO A 6 -36.26 14.85 10.89
N MET A 7 -36.72 15.51 11.96
CA MET A 7 -36.44 15.08 13.33
C MET A 7 -37.26 13.85 13.75
N GLN A 8 -38.43 13.60 13.15
CA GLN A 8 -39.25 12.43 13.49
C GLN A 8 -38.70 11.12 12.89
N ASP A 9 -38.09 11.15 11.71
CA ASP A 9 -37.42 9.98 11.12
C ASP A 9 -36.16 9.59 11.92
N ALA A 10 -35.45 10.57 12.49
CA ALA A 10 -34.30 10.31 13.36
C ALA A 10 -34.70 9.71 14.72
N LEU A 11 -35.96 9.87 15.13
CA LEU A 11 -36.50 9.44 16.42
C LEU A 11 -37.34 8.15 16.33
N ASN A 12 -37.50 7.54 15.15
CA ASN A 12 -38.21 6.27 14.98
C ASN A 12 -37.32 5.22 14.26
N PRO A 13 -36.40 4.55 14.97
CA PRO A 13 -35.34 3.71 14.39
C PRO A 13 -35.76 2.27 14.05
N ASP A 14 -37.06 1.95 14.02
CA ASP A 14 -37.63 0.61 13.82
C ASP A 14 -37.27 -0.07 12.48
N GLY A 15 -36.47 0.54 11.61
CA GLY A 15 -36.00 -0.12 10.39
C GLY A 15 -34.97 -1.22 10.64
N TYR A 16 -34.08 -1.08 11.63
CA TYR A 16 -32.98 -2.04 11.88
C TYR A 16 -32.54 -2.06 13.35
N PRO A 17 -33.06 -2.98 14.18
CA PRO A 17 -32.58 -3.19 15.54
C PRO A 17 -31.10 -3.60 15.57
N LEU A 18 -30.44 -3.39 16.71
CA LEU A 18 -29.08 -3.88 16.98
C LEU A 18 -29.10 -5.41 17.18
N ILE A 19 -29.32 -6.18 16.10
CA ILE A 19 -29.46 -7.64 16.16
C ILE A 19 -28.12 -8.31 16.49
N GLU A 20 -27.02 -7.87 15.87
CA GLU A 20 -25.67 -8.44 16.06
C GLU A 20 -24.61 -7.41 16.48
N ALA A 21 -24.97 -6.14 16.66
CA ALA A 21 -24.04 -5.06 16.97
C ALA A 21 -24.29 -4.48 18.38
N ASP A 22 -23.22 -4.10 19.08
CA ASP A 22 -23.33 -3.45 20.39
C ASP A 22 -23.66 -1.95 20.29
N ALA A 23 -23.36 -1.33 19.14
CA ALA A 23 -23.65 0.08 18.85
C ALA A 23 -23.65 0.40 17.35
N LYS A 24 -24.18 1.57 16.96
CA LYS A 24 -24.12 2.15 15.60
C LYS A 24 -23.98 3.67 15.62
N LEU A 25 -23.28 4.23 14.62
CA LEU A 25 -23.18 5.68 14.39
C LEU A 25 -24.04 6.07 13.18
N LEU A 26 -25.02 6.94 13.41
CA LEU A 26 -25.98 7.42 12.42
C LEU A 26 -25.58 8.80 11.89
N PHE A 27 -25.67 8.96 10.57
CA PHE A 27 -25.45 10.23 9.88
C PHE A 27 -26.81 10.83 9.53
N LEU A 28 -27.13 11.98 10.14
CA LEU A 28 -28.42 12.64 10.00
C LEU A 28 -28.33 13.84 9.04
N LYS A 29 -29.46 14.24 8.47
CA LYS A 29 -29.54 15.47 7.66
C LYS A 29 -29.06 16.68 8.48
N GLY A 30 -28.40 17.63 7.82
CA GLY A 30 -27.86 18.83 8.48
C GLY A 30 -26.48 18.63 9.13
N GLY A 31 -25.82 17.49 8.92
CA GLY A 31 -24.46 17.25 9.42
C GLY A 31 -24.39 16.83 10.89
N HIS A 32 -25.51 16.35 11.45
CA HIS A 32 -25.58 15.85 12.81
C HIS A 32 -25.28 14.35 12.87
N TYR A 33 -24.71 13.91 13.99
CA TYR A 33 -24.39 12.51 14.23
C TYR A 33 -25.12 12.00 15.47
N CYS A 34 -25.58 10.75 15.46
CA CYS A 34 -26.20 10.11 16.61
C CYS A 34 -25.57 8.74 16.86
N PHE A 35 -25.05 8.52 18.06
CA PHE A 35 -24.54 7.24 18.52
C PHE A 35 -25.63 6.50 19.28
N GLN A 36 -26.04 5.35 18.73
CA GLN A 36 -27.01 4.44 19.35
C GLN A 36 -26.28 3.22 19.90
N TYR A 37 -26.50 2.87 21.15
CA TYR A 37 -25.82 1.76 21.83
C TYR A 37 -26.71 1.11 22.88
N ARG A 38 -26.35 -0.10 23.32
CA ARG A 38 -27.07 -0.79 24.40
C ARG A 38 -26.44 -0.47 25.75
N ASP A 39 -27.24 0.00 26.69
CA ASP A 39 -26.87 0.20 28.09
C ASP A 39 -27.93 -0.44 29.00
N ALA A 40 -27.48 -1.33 29.90
CA ALA A 40 -28.35 -2.11 30.79
C ALA A 40 -29.57 -2.76 30.10
N GLY A 41 -29.38 -3.28 28.88
CA GLY A 41 -30.44 -3.93 28.10
C GLY A 41 -31.42 -2.98 27.41
N LYS A 42 -31.21 -1.66 27.48
CA LYS A 42 -32.00 -0.64 26.79
C LYS A 42 -31.19 0.03 25.69
N GLU A 43 -31.84 0.37 24.59
CA GLU A 43 -31.24 1.19 23.55
C GLU A 43 -31.18 2.66 24.00
N THR A 44 -29.99 3.25 23.90
CA THR A 44 -29.69 4.62 24.30
C THR A 44 -29.15 5.38 23.09
N TYR A 45 -29.40 6.70 23.05
CA TYR A 45 -29.01 7.58 21.95
C TYR A 45 -28.22 8.78 22.50
N LYS A 46 -27.15 9.13 21.81
CA LYS A 46 -26.33 10.30 22.13
C LYS A 46 -26.01 11.07 20.85
N PHE A 47 -26.48 12.31 20.74
CA PHE A 47 -26.05 13.19 19.66
C PHE A 47 -24.59 13.59 19.86
N LEU A 48 -23.82 13.54 18.78
CA LEU A 48 -22.39 13.85 18.76
C LEU A 48 -22.13 15.04 17.86
N SER A 49 -21.21 15.92 18.28
CA SER A 49 -20.69 16.96 17.41
C SER A 49 -19.75 16.36 16.36
N PRO A 50 -19.56 17.01 15.20
CA PRO A 50 -18.54 16.63 14.24
C PRO A 50 -17.14 16.50 14.87
N GLU A 51 -16.80 17.38 15.82
CA GLU A 51 -15.52 17.36 16.57
C GLU A 51 -15.39 16.09 17.41
N THR A 52 -16.48 15.66 18.06
CA THR A 52 -16.49 14.46 18.90
C THR A 52 -16.32 13.22 18.05
N VAL A 53 -17.02 13.14 16.92
CA VAL A 53 -16.87 12.03 15.96
C VAL A 53 -15.44 11.99 15.43
N ARG A 54 -14.89 13.14 15.00
CA ARG A 54 -13.51 13.26 14.54
C ARG A 54 -12.51 12.78 15.59
N ALA A 55 -12.64 13.24 16.83
CA ALA A 55 -11.77 12.87 17.93
C ALA A 55 -11.84 11.36 18.26
N ALA A 56 -13.05 10.78 18.21
CA ALA A 56 -13.25 9.35 18.49
C ALA A 56 -12.52 8.44 17.49
N PHE A 57 -12.35 8.88 16.23
CA PHE A 57 -11.65 8.12 15.20
C PHE A 57 -10.24 8.63 14.90
N GLN A 58 -9.78 9.69 15.57
CA GLN A 58 -8.51 10.37 15.26
C GLN A 58 -7.28 9.46 15.44
N HIS A 59 -7.37 8.48 16.32
CA HIS A 59 -6.28 7.56 16.64
C HIS A 59 -6.61 6.09 16.35
N GLU A 60 -7.79 5.83 15.78
CA GLU A 60 -8.20 4.47 15.44
C GLU A 60 -7.42 4.02 14.19
N GLN A 61 -6.91 2.79 14.25
CA GLN A 61 -6.30 2.16 13.09
C GLN A 61 -7.43 1.84 12.11
N ILE A 62 -7.49 2.60 11.03
CA ILE A 62 -8.35 2.26 9.90
C ILE A 62 -7.62 1.21 9.08
N ASP A 63 -8.31 0.14 8.73
CA ASP A 63 -7.83 -0.90 7.83
C ASP A 63 -9.00 -1.36 6.97
N SER A 64 -8.87 -1.25 5.65
CA SER A 64 -9.92 -1.65 4.72
C SER A 64 -10.15 -3.15 4.67
N GLY A 65 -9.23 -3.96 5.20
CA GLY A 65 -9.10 -5.36 4.82
C GLY A 65 -8.66 -5.51 3.36
N TRP A 66 -8.62 -6.76 2.86
CA TRP A 66 -8.19 -7.05 1.50
C TRP A 66 -9.28 -6.74 0.46
N ILE A 67 -8.93 -5.96 -0.55
CA ILE A 67 -9.82 -5.51 -1.63
C ILE A 67 -9.42 -6.20 -2.95
N PRO A 68 -10.38 -6.67 -3.78
CA PRO A 68 -10.07 -7.50 -4.96
C PRO A 68 -9.33 -6.81 -6.13
N SER A 69 -9.35 -5.48 -6.26
CA SER A 69 -8.78 -4.80 -7.43
C SER A 69 -8.17 -3.44 -7.12
N GLY A 70 -7.02 -3.15 -7.75
CA GLY A 70 -6.30 -1.89 -7.57
C GLY A 70 -5.47 -1.89 -6.29
N VAL A 71 -5.77 -0.94 -5.40
CA VAL A 71 -5.22 -0.91 -4.03
C VAL A 71 -5.78 -2.10 -3.27
N GLN A 72 -4.91 -2.99 -2.84
CA GLN A 72 -5.25 -4.27 -2.22
C GLN A 72 -5.63 -4.12 -0.75
N ARG A 73 -5.09 -3.11 -0.07
CA ARG A 73 -5.37 -2.83 1.34
C ARG A 73 -4.90 -1.40 1.63
N LEU A 74 -5.62 -0.67 2.47
CA LEU A 74 -5.23 0.67 2.89
C LEU A 74 -5.67 0.93 4.32
N GLY A 75 -5.04 1.90 4.94
CA GLY A 75 -5.34 2.22 6.33
C GLY A 75 -4.55 3.40 6.89
N ILE A 76 -4.63 3.55 8.20
CA ILE A 76 -3.84 4.52 8.97
C ILE A 76 -3.14 3.76 10.10
N CYS A 77 -1.84 4.02 10.26
CA CYS A 77 -1.03 3.50 11.36
C CYS A 77 -0.29 4.67 12.04
N LYS A 78 0.59 4.38 13.02
CA LYS A 78 1.38 5.42 13.72
C LYS A 78 2.23 6.27 12.80
N GLN A 79 2.64 5.74 11.66
CA GLN A 79 3.46 6.43 10.66
C GLN A 79 2.63 7.25 9.67
N GLY A 80 1.30 7.20 9.76
CA GLY A 80 0.37 7.88 8.85
C GLY A 80 -0.44 6.92 7.97
N GLN A 81 -0.99 7.46 6.89
CA GLN A 81 -1.72 6.68 5.89
C GLN A 81 -0.79 5.66 5.22
N TRP A 82 -1.33 4.48 4.94
CA TRP A 82 -0.63 3.44 4.21
C TRP A 82 -1.52 2.78 3.17
N PHE A 83 -0.88 2.31 2.11
CA PHE A 83 -1.51 1.72 0.94
C PHE A 83 -0.68 0.55 0.45
N VAL A 84 -1.35 -0.52 0.02
CA VAL A 84 -0.73 -1.68 -0.61
C VAL A 84 -1.28 -1.80 -2.02
N GLN A 85 -0.41 -1.76 -3.02
CA GLN A 85 -0.76 -1.92 -4.42
C GLN A 85 -0.09 -3.17 -4.98
N PHE A 86 -0.88 -3.99 -5.68
CA PHE A 86 -0.33 -5.09 -6.47
C PHE A 86 -0.12 -4.63 -7.91
N ILE A 87 1.07 -4.91 -8.43
CA ILE A 87 1.47 -4.58 -9.78
C ILE A 87 1.69 -5.91 -10.53
N PRO A 88 0.83 -6.25 -11.50
CA PRO A 88 0.95 -7.51 -12.23
C PRO A 88 2.28 -7.65 -13.00
N PRO A 89 2.70 -8.88 -13.31
CA PRO A 89 3.86 -9.13 -14.17
C PRO A 89 3.72 -8.41 -15.51
N ALA A 90 4.74 -7.64 -15.88
CA ALA A 90 4.80 -6.92 -17.14
C ALA A 90 6.26 -6.66 -17.54
N ARG A 91 6.50 -6.35 -18.81
CA ARG A 91 7.77 -5.75 -19.22
C ARG A 91 7.79 -4.30 -18.78
N ARG A 92 8.85 -3.89 -18.09
CA ARG A 92 9.01 -2.54 -17.55
C ARG A 92 10.33 -1.96 -18.01
N THR A 93 10.31 -0.65 -18.20
CA THR A 93 11.44 0.13 -18.66
C THR A 93 12.03 0.85 -17.46
N PHE A 94 13.34 0.70 -17.25
CA PHE A 94 14.06 1.34 -16.16
C PHE A 94 15.35 1.97 -16.70
N THR A 95 15.72 3.10 -16.13
CA THR A 95 16.99 3.78 -16.43
C THR A 95 18.05 3.30 -15.46
N PHE A 96 19.22 2.93 -15.96
CA PHE A 96 20.37 2.53 -15.18
C PHE A 96 21.53 3.49 -15.42
N THR A 97 22.32 3.77 -14.40
CA THR A 97 23.57 4.54 -14.51
C THR A 97 24.74 3.67 -14.09
N ASN A 98 25.95 4.03 -14.53
CA ASN A 98 27.19 3.31 -14.22
C ASN A 98 27.15 1.82 -14.60
N LEU A 99 26.45 1.50 -15.71
CA LEU A 99 26.36 0.15 -16.24
C LEU A 99 27.41 -0.12 -17.33
N THR A 100 27.81 0.92 -18.05
CA THR A 100 28.89 0.94 -19.04
C THR A 100 30.07 1.76 -18.51
N GLU A 101 31.25 1.58 -19.11
CA GLU A 101 32.47 2.31 -18.72
C GLU A 101 32.34 3.82 -18.91
N ASP A 102 31.59 4.27 -19.92
CA ASP A 102 31.36 5.69 -20.22
C ASP A 102 30.42 6.38 -19.22
N GLY A 103 29.75 5.63 -18.33
CA GLY A 103 28.87 6.15 -17.29
C GLY A 103 27.51 6.68 -17.78
N GLU A 104 27.27 6.71 -19.09
CA GLU A 104 26.04 7.21 -19.70
C GLU A 104 24.79 6.43 -19.24
N PRO A 105 23.66 7.13 -18.95
CA PRO A 105 22.42 6.48 -18.59
C PRO A 105 21.93 5.54 -19.70
N LEU A 106 21.56 4.31 -19.33
CA LEU A 106 21.01 3.33 -20.25
C LEU A 106 19.64 2.85 -19.80
N THR A 107 18.72 2.82 -20.75
CA THR A 107 17.36 2.33 -20.53
C THR A 107 17.24 0.86 -20.92
N LEU A 108 16.78 0.01 -19.99
CA LEU A 108 16.51 -1.40 -20.23
C LEU A 108 15.00 -1.69 -20.10
N THR A 109 14.42 -2.34 -21.10
CA THR A 109 13.06 -2.91 -21.00
C THR A 109 13.15 -4.41 -20.71
N ILE A 110 12.77 -4.82 -19.50
CA ILE A 110 12.96 -6.17 -18.97
C ILE A 110 11.66 -6.78 -18.44
N PRO A 111 11.46 -8.10 -18.52
CA PRO A 111 10.31 -8.75 -17.90
C PRO A 111 10.41 -8.72 -16.38
N MET A 112 9.37 -8.23 -15.72
CA MET A 112 9.23 -8.24 -14.27
C MET A 112 8.14 -9.21 -13.82
N MET A 113 8.30 -9.74 -12.62
CA MET A 113 7.32 -10.56 -11.90
C MET A 113 6.25 -9.68 -11.25
N GLY A 114 5.35 -10.29 -10.49
CA GLY A 114 4.38 -9.53 -9.69
C GLY A 114 5.13 -8.73 -8.63
N LEU A 115 4.75 -7.48 -8.43
CA LEU A 115 5.33 -6.63 -7.39
C LEU A 115 4.23 -6.26 -6.40
N VAL A 116 4.58 -6.23 -5.12
CA VAL A 116 3.77 -5.63 -4.06
C VAL A 116 4.46 -4.35 -3.66
N PHE A 117 3.84 -3.22 -3.96
CA PHE A 117 4.32 -1.89 -3.58
C PHE A 117 3.52 -1.40 -2.39
N MET A 118 4.19 -0.80 -1.41
CA MET A 118 3.56 -0.24 -0.23
C MET A 118 4.09 1.17 0.01
N LEU A 119 3.18 2.11 0.19
CA LEU A 119 3.45 3.43 0.76
C LEU A 119 2.98 3.42 2.22
N CYS A 120 3.81 3.91 3.15
CA CYS A 120 3.47 4.05 4.56
C CYS A 120 4.05 5.37 5.09
N GLY A 121 3.19 6.35 5.35
CA GLY A 121 3.63 7.71 5.64
C GLY A 121 4.40 8.30 4.46
N ASP A 122 5.71 8.48 4.65
CA ASP A 122 6.68 8.93 3.63
C ASP A 122 7.72 7.84 3.29
N SER A 123 7.44 6.58 3.62
CA SER A 123 8.33 5.46 3.29
C SER A 123 7.69 4.55 2.26
N CYS A 124 8.44 4.23 1.20
CA CYS A 124 8.01 3.25 0.22
C CYS A 124 8.76 1.94 0.37
N TYR A 125 8.05 0.85 0.12
CA TYR A 125 8.55 -0.51 0.16
C TYR A 125 8.08 -1.25 -1.08
N VAL A 126 8.88 -2.21 -1.54
CA VAL A 126 8.54 -3.07 -2.65
C VAL A 126 9.10 -4.46 -2.46
N TRP A 127 8.28 -5.47 -2.76
CA TRP A 127 8.68 -6.87 -2.80
C TRP A 127 8.26 -7.53 -4.11
N ALA A 128 9.01 -8.54 -4.51
CA ALA A 128 8.64 -9.39 -5.63
C ALA A 128 7.80 -10.58 -5.15
N THR A 129 6.90 -11.05 -6.01
CA THR A 129 6.16 -12.30 -5.86
C THR A 129 6.16 -13.08 -7.17
N ASN A 130 6.15 -14.41 -7.07
CA ASN A 130 6.05 -15.31 -8.22
C ASN A 130 4.60 -15.51 -8.71
N PHE A 131 3.61 -14.86 -8.08
CA PHE A 131 2.21 -14.91 -8.49
C PHE A 131 1.86 -13.83 -9.53
N LYS A 132 0.88 -14.15 -10.38
CA LYS A 132 0.36 -13.22 -11.41
C LYS A 132 -0.80 -12.35 -10.92
N ILE A 133 -1.45 -12.79 -9.86
CA ILE A 133 -2.55 -12.12 -9.16
C ILE A 133 -2.13 -11.92 -7.71
N PHE A 134 -2.73 -10.94 -7.03
CA PHE A 134 -2.42 -10.68 -5.64
C PHE A 134 -2.76 -11.89 -4.76
N ASN A 135 -1.88 -12.20 -3.83
CA ASN A 135 -2.08 -13.22 -2.81
C ASN A 135 -1.35 -12.79 -1.54
N ALA A 136 -2.08 -12.50 -0.47
CA ALA A 136 -1.53 -12.03 0.79
C ALA A 136 -0.64 -13.09 1.48
N GLU A 137 -0.86 -14.38 1.22
CA GLU A 137 -0.09 -15.46 1.80
C GLU A 137 1.09 -15.89 0.89
N ALA A 138 1.27 -15.25 -0.28
CA ALA A 138 2.37 -15.56 -1.16
C ALA A 138 3.73 -15.25 -0.51
N PRO A 139 4.76 -16.07 -0.74
CA PRO A 139 6.12 -15.76 -0.32
C PRO A 139 6.60 -14.48 -1.04
N ILE A 140 7.38 -13.68 -0.32
CA ILE A 140 8.05 -12.51 -0.89
C ILE A 140 9.52 -12.78 -1.18
N TYR A 141 9.99 -12.11 -2.23
CA TYR A 141 11.37 -12.15 -2.70
C TYR A 141 11.93 -10.74 -2.75
N HIS A 142 13.25 -10.63 -2.69
CA HIS A 142 13.92 -9.39 -3.01
C HIS A 142 13.57 -8.99 -4.45
N VAL A 143 13.21 -7.72 -4.66
CA VAL A 143 13.02 -7.21 -6.02
C VAL A 143 14.37 -7.21 -6.71
N PRO A 144 14.47 -7.76 -7.93
CA PRO A 144 15.70 -7.80 -8.70
C PRO A 144 16.00 -6.45 -9.35
N LEU A 145 16.12 -5.40 -8.54
CA LEU A 145 16.51 -4.05 -8.94
C LEU A 145 17.47 -3.46 -7.88
N PRO A 146 18.39 -2.55 -8.29
CA PRO A 146 19.20 -1.78 -7.36
C PRO A 146 18.35 -0.86 -6.47
N ASN A 147 19.00 -0.13 -5.55
CA ASN A 147 18.38 0.90 -4.70
C ASN A 147 17.25 0.40 -3.77
N ILE A 148 17.19 -0.90 -3.48
CA ILE A 148 16.20 -1.50 -2.57
C ILE A 148 16.91 -2.22 -1.43
N TYR A 149 16.63 -1.83 -0.19
CA TYR A 149 17.21 -2.44 1.00
C TYR A 149 16.74 -3.89 1.18
N GLY A 150 17.39 -4.65 2.07
CA GLY A 150 17.03 -6.05 2.33
C GLY A 150 15.59 -6.24 2.83
N ASP A 151 15.06 -5.26 3.58
CA ASP A 151 13.69 -5.27 4.07
C ASP A 151 12.65 -4.85 3.03
N GLY A 152 13.07 -4.51 1.81
CA GLY A 152 12.21 -4.03 0.72
C GLY A 152 12.01 -2.52 0.71
N ARG A 153 12.55 -1.77 1.67
CA ARG A 153 12.48 -0.31 1.65
C ARG A 153 13.21 0.25 0.43
N ILE A 154 12.60 1.21 -0.25
CA ILE A 154 13.20 1.89 -1.40
C ILE A 154 14.12 3.00 -0.90
N CYS A 155 15.34 3.05 -1.42
CA CYS A 155 16.25 4.17 -1.20
C CYS A 155 15.84 5.32 -2.12
N MET A 156 15.13 6.30 -1.56
CA MET A 156 14.65 7.47 -2.32
C MET A 156 15.78 8.45 -2.68
N GLY A 157 16.93 8.42 -1.99
CA GLY A 157 17.93 9.49 -2.10
C GLY A 157 17.46 10.78 -1.40
N ASN A 158 18.34 11.77 -1.27
CA ASN A 158 18.08 12.95 -0.44
C ASN A 158 17.14 13.99 -1.08
N GLU A 159 16.94 13.93 -2.40
CA GLU A 159 16.19 14.94 -3.17
C GLU A 159 14.74 14.54 -3.47
N ASN A 160 14.36 13.30 -3.15
CA ASN A 160 13.03 12.77 -3.42
C ASN A 160 12.16 12.87 -2.16
N SER A 161 11.77 14.09 -1.81
CA SER A 161 10.67 14.32 -0.87
C SER A 161 9.34 14.37 -1.61
N PHE A 162 8.31 13.73 -1.05
CA PHE A 162 6.95 13.89 -1.56
C PHE A 162 6.54 15.35 -1.50
N SER A 163 5.76 15.81 -2.48
CA SER A 163 5.05 17.07 -2.33
C SER A 163 4.16 16.98 -1.09
N SER A 164 4.31 17.91 -0.15
CA SER A 164 3.49 17.95 1.08
C SER A 164 2.01 18.21 0.80
N GLN A 165 1.64 18.51 -0.44
CA GLN A 165 0.27 18.79 -0.86
C GLN A 165 -0.49 17.55 -1.34
N LEU A 166 0.21 16.44 -1.63
CA LEU A 166 -0.43 15.22 -2.14
C LEU A 166 -0.80 14.29 -0.99
N GLU A 167 -2.04 13.80 -1.03
CA GLU A 167 -2.60 12.89 -0.03
C GLU A 167 -3.25 11.67 -0.70
N GLY A 168 -3.51 10.62 0.07
CA GLY A 168 -4.31 9.49 -0.39
C GLY A 168 -3.71 8.73 -1.59
N ILE A 169 -4.58 8.40 -2.55
CA ILE A 169 -4.22 7.63 -3.75
C ILE A 169 -3.31 8.42 -4.71
N GLU A 170 -3.40 9.75 -4.71
CA GLU A 170 -2.54 10.59 -5.57
C GLU A 170 -1.07 10.50 -5.11
N LYS A 171 -0.84 10.58 -3.80
CA LYS A 171 0.48 10.37 -3.20
C LYS A 171 1.03 8.97 -3.51
N LEU A 172 0.18 7.94 -3.46
CA LEU A 172 0.56 6.57 -3.84
C LEU A 172 1.00 6.50 -5.32
N ALA A 173 0.24 7.13 -6.23
CA ALA A 173 0.55 7.12 -7.64
C ALA A 173 1.86 7.87 -7.94
N GLU A 174 2.08 9.04 -7.32
CA GLU A 174 3.34 9.78 -7.42
C GLU A 174 4.52 8.94 -6.91
N ALA A 175 4.38 8.34 -5.73
CA ALA A 175 5.40 7.48 -5.14
C ALA A 175 5.82 6.33 -6.06
N TRP A 176 4.84 5.70 -6.73
CA TRP A 176 5.11 4.67 -7.71
C TRP A 176 5.82 5.22 -8.96
N GLN A 177 5.40 6.38 -9.49
CA GLN A 177 6.05 7.01 -10.63
C GLN A 177 7.50 7.43 -10.32
N MET A 178 7.75 7.98 -9.13
CA MET A 178 9.09 8.33 -8.68
C MET A 178 10.00 7.10 -8.66
N PHE A 179 9.53 5.98 -8.09
CA PHE A 179 10.28 4.73 -8.11
C PHE A 179 10.57 4.23 -9.54
N MET A 180 9.60 4.32 -10.44
CA MET A 180 9.75 3.89 -11.82
C MET A 180 10.69 4.77 -12.65
N ASN A 181 10.75 6.07 -12.36
CA ASN A 181 11.55 7.05 -13.09
C ASN A 181 12.95 7.25 -12.49
N ALA A 182 13.17 6.81 -11.25
CA ALA A 182 14.46 6.93 -10.60
C ALA A 182 15.55 6.14 -11.34
N PRO A 183 16.73 6.73 -11.58
CA PRO A 183 17.86 5.99 -12.14
C PRO A 183 18.40 4.97 -11.12
N PHE A 184 18.57 3.74 -11.57
CA PHE A 184 19.19 2.67 -10.79
C PHE A 184 20.71 2.63 -11.00
N SER A 185 21.47 2.92 -9.95
CA SER A 185 22.93 2.95 -9.97
C SER A 185 23.54 1.62 -9.50
N ASN A 186 24.84 1.61 -9.18
CA ASN A 186 25.56 0.48 -8.60
C ASN A 186 25.32 0.28 -7.08
N HIS A 187 24.38 1.03 -6.48
CA HIS A 187 24.06 0.90 -5.06
C HIS A 187 23.04 -0.22 -4.80
N LEU A 188 23.27 -1.02 -3.74
CA LEU A 188 22.38 -2.11 -3.31
C LEU A 188 22.12 -3.18 -4.40
N VAL A 189 23.15 -3.52 -5.19
CA VAL A 189 23.06 -4.44 -6.33
C VAL A 189 23.20 -5.93 -5.97
N ASN A 190 23.74 -6.23 -4.79
CA ASN A 190 24.05 -7.59 -4.37
C ASN A 190 22.87 -8.30 -3.69
N GLY A 191 22.89 -9.63 -3.72
CA GLY A 191 21.92 -10.50 -3.02
C GLY A 191 20.51 -10.50 -3.61
N LYS A 192 20.32 -10.02 -4.84
CA LYS A 192 18.99 -9.92 -5.49
C LYS A 192 18.74 -10.99 -6.56
N SER A 193 19.76 -11.75 -6.94
CA SER A 193 19.70 -12.84 -7.91
C SER A 193 20.52 -14.03 -7.42
N THR A 194 20.01 -15.25 -7.59
CA THR A 194 20.78 -16.45 -7.28
C THR A 194 21.90 -16.70 -8.29
N SER A 195 21.69 -16.36 -9.58
CA SER A 195 22.71 -16.55 -10.62
C SER A 195 23.75 -15.43 -10.69
N HIS A 196 23.40 -14.23 -10.21
CA HIS A 196 24.29 -13.07 -10.17
C HIS A 196 24.25 -12.44 -8.76
N PRO A 197 24.83 -13.11 -7.75
CA PRO A 197 24.72 -12.68 -6.35
C PRO A 197 25.44 -11.36 -6.07
N GLU A 198 26.49 -11.03 -6.83
CA GLU A 198 27.28 -9.81 -6.60
C GLU A 198 26.68 -8.57 -7.27
N ASP A 199 26.08 -8.72 -8.45
CA ASP A 199 25.52 -7.59 -9.21
C ASP A 199 24.32 -8.00 -10.05
N ILE A 200 23.13 -7.60 -9.60
CA ILE A 200 21.86 -7.87 -10.29
C ILE A 200 21.81 -7.27 -11.70
N ARG A 201 22.51 -6.17 -11.97
CA ARG A 201 22.39 -5.43 -13.22
C ARG A 201 22.87 -6.27 -14.41
N LEU A 202 23.86 -7.15 -14.20
CA LEU A 202 24.32 -8.12 -15.20
C LEU A 202 23.20 -9.09 -15.62
N LYS A 203 22.42 -9.57 -14.64
CA LYS A 203 21.25 -10.41 -14.91
C LYS A 203 20.20 -9.64 -15.71
N LEU A 204 19.90 -8.40 -15.32
CA LEU A 204 18.88 -7.58 -15.97
C LEU A 204 19.24 -7.29 -17.43
N TRP A 205 20.52 -7.04 -17.73
CA TRP A 205 21.02 -6.91 -19.09
C TRP A 205 20.69 -8.13 -19.95
N GLN A 206 20.97 -9.34 -19.45
CA GLN A 206 20.69 -10.60 -20.15
C GLN A 206 19.19 -10.81 -20.42
N LEU A 207 18.31 -10.22 -19.60
CA LEU A 207 16.87 -10.39 -19.67
C LEU A 207 16.18 -9.50 -20.71
N GLN A 208 16.88 -8.59 -21.40
CA GLN A 208 16.27 -7.70 -22.40
C GLN A 208 15.47 -8.48 -23.47
N LYS A 209 16.01 -9.60 -23.95
CA LYS A 209 15.40 -10.48 -24.97
C LYS A 209 14.45 -11.54 -24.37
N SER A 210 14.36 -11.62 -23.04
CA SER A 210 13.56 -12.63 -22.35
C SER A 210 12.10 -12.20 -22.25
N LYS A 211 11.18 -13.17 -22.34
CA LYS A 211 9.73 -12.92 -22.18
C LYS A 211 9.28 -12.91 -20.72
N ARG A 212 10.04 -13.53 -19.81
CA ARG A 212 9.70 -13.70 -18.39
C ARG A 212 10.96 -13.62 -17.55
N TYR A 213 10.83 -13.14 -16.31
CA TYR A 213 11.87 -13.28 -15.31
C TYR A 213 11.92 -14.73 -14.79
N PRO A 214 13.09 -15.37 -14.67
CA PRO A 214 13.21 -16.73 -14.15
C PRO A 214 12.92 -16.77 -12.64
N ILE A 215 11.83 -17.43 -12.23
CA ILE A 215 11.41 -17.50 -10.81
C ILE A 215 12.50 -18.15 -9.93
N ALA A 216 13.20 -19.17 -10.45
CA ALA A 216 14.29 -19.82 -9.74
C ALA A 216 15.49 -18.91 -9.45
N ASP A 217 15.55 -17.74 -10.10
CA ASP A 217 16.61 -16.76 -9.88
C ASP A 217 16.29 -15.78 -8.75
N LEU A 218 15.05 -15.75 -8.26
CA LEU A 218 14.64 -14.86 -7.18
C LEU A 218 15.22 -15.33 -5.84
N VAL A 219 15.63 -14.36 -5.02
CA VAL A 219 16.13 -14.60 -3.67
C VAL A 219 14.99 -14.33 -2.67
N GLN A 220 14.60 -15.36 -1.90
CA GLN A 220 13.46 -15.29 -0.98
C GLN A 220 13.81 -14.54 0.31
N CYS A 221 12.89 -13.70 0.83
CA CYS A 221 13.10 -12.93 2.07
C CYS A 221 12.76 -13.71 3.35
N GLY A 222 12.22 -14.93 3.25
CA GLY A 222 11.81 -15.74 4.40
C GLY A 222 10.46 -15.37 5.05
N SER A 223 9.59 -14.61 4.36
CA SER A 223 8.27 -14.24 4.86
C SER A 223 7.22 -14.18 3.74
N SER A 224 5.96 -13.86 4.08
CA SER A 224 4.85 -13.64 3.14
C SER A 224 4.51 -12.16 3.00
N VAL A 225 3.73 -11.84 1.97
CA VAL A 225 3.22 -10.47 1.70
C VAL A 225 2.54 -9.89 2.94
N LYS A 226 1.62 -10.64 3.55
CA LYS A 226 0.88 -10.24 4.75
C LYS A 226 1.81 -9.99 5.94
N VAL A 227 2.78 -10.87 6.16
CA VAL A 227 3.73 -10.72 7.27
C VAL A 227 4.59 -9.46 7.09
N ALA A 228 5.10 -9.21 5.89
CA ALA A 228 5.91 -8.02 5.59
C ALA A 228 5.12 -6.72 5.79
N ILE A 229 3.88 -6.65 5.29
CA ILE A 229 2.99 -5.49 5.47
C ILE A 229 2.69 -5.28 6.97
N ASN A 230 2.34 -6.35 7.68
CA ASN A 230 2.03 -6.28 9.11
C ASN A 230 3.24 -5.84 9.95
N MET A 231 4.46 -6.24 9.57
CA MET A 231 5.68 -5.78 10.24
C MET A 231 5.91 -4.27 10.10
N ILE A 232 5.42 -3.64 9.02
CA ILE A 232 5.59 -2.19 8.81
C ILE A 232 4.51 -1.40 9.54
N ILE A 233 3.24 -1.78 9.38
CA ILE A 233 2.11 -1.05 10.01
C ILE A 233 2.15 -1.10 11.54
N ASN A 234 2.84 -2.11 12.12
CA ASN A 234 2.95 -2.31 13.57
C ASN A 234 4.23 -1.71 14.20
N ARG A 235 5.09 -1.06 13.41
CA ARG A 235 6.21 -0.27 13.97
C ARG A 235 5.68 1.00 14.65
#